data_AF-A0A6M5YU32-F1
#
_entry.id   AF-A0A6M5YU32-F1
#
_cell.length_a   1.000
_cell.length_b   1.000
_cell.length_c   1.000
_cell.angle_alpha   90.00
_cell.angle_beta   90.00
_cell.angle_gamma   90.00
#
_symmetry.space_group_name_H-M   'P 1'
#
loop_
_entity.id
_entity.type
_entity.pdbx_description
1 polymer ?
#
loop_
_entity_poly.entity_id
_entity_poly.type
_entity_poly.pdbx_seq_one_letter_code
_entity_poly.pdbx_strand_id
1 'polypeptide(L)'
;MKALQAQGVGRAEAEERAAAVAAALVDGAAEARKARKAGKQADLRGMVRAARTGKPRPGYNVAGKRLRDLWLRDLLNDWFGRRLRFGLGALLLAAGLQWMFQNQLLTDKNPIVEQVRSGQVVLAVTTLSEPTGKPLGVAGLPAKPTDVVDSYRAPIAGACLLFSAVFVFGWRASVPAVAGAVVAVAGPALGAPDTGVMSPGMLSLGAGTLLILVGGWLLRK
;
A
#
# COMPACT_ATOMS: atom_id res chain seq x y z
N MET A 1 43.21 -16.22 -0.80
CA MET A 1 43.27 -14.83 -1.31
C MET A 1 43.22 -14.70 -2.84
N LYS A 2 43.84 -15.60 -3.63
CA LYS A 2 43.77 -15.53 -5.12
C LYS A 2 42.35 -15.59 -5.74
N ALA A 3 41.36 -16.15 -5.05
CA ALA A 3 40.01 -16.33 -5.60
C ALA A 3 39.17 -15.04 -5.71
N LEU A 4 39.49 -13.97 -4.96
CA LEU A 4 38.72 -12.70 -4.99
C LEU A 4 39.25 -11.69 -6.02
N GLN A 5 40.54 -11.74 -6.37
CA GLN A 5 41.09 -10.91 -7.45
C GLN A 5 40.54 -11.29 -8.84
N ALA A 6 40.07 -12.53 -9.01
CA ALA A 6 39.49 -13.00 -10.27
C ALA A 6 38.11 -12.38 -10.60
N GLN A 7 37.48 -11.67 -9.66
CA GLN A 7 36.14 -11.06 -9.83
C GLN A 7 36.16 -9.55 -10.06
N GLY A 8 37.33 -8.94 -10.29
CA GLY A 8 37.43 -7.49 -10.57
C GLY A 8 37.20 -6.59 -9.36
N VAL A 9 37.22 -7.14 -8.14
CA VAL A 9 37.05 -6.37 -6.90
C VAL A 9 38.36 -5.70 -6.53
N GLY A 10 38.32 -4.41 -6.18
CA GLY A 10 39.50 -3.64 -5.78
C GLY A 10 40.21 -4.29 -4.58
N ARG A 11 41.55 -4.19 -4.53
CA ARG A 11 42.37 -4.85 -3.50
C ARG A 11 41.97 -4.46 -2.07
N ALA A 12 41.61 -3.20 -1.85
CA ALA A 12 41.12 -2.70 -0.55
C ALA A 12 39.78 -3.35 -0.13
N GLU A 13 38.82 -3.44 -1.04
CA GLU A 13 37.51 -4.07 -0.77
C GLU A 13 37.65 -5.59 -0.57
N ALA A 14 38.60 -6.23 -1.27
CA ALA A 14 38.91 -7.64 -1.07
C ALA A 14 39.51 -7.92 0.31
N GLU A 15 40.39 -7.04 0.82
CA GLU A 15 40.95 -7.12 2.16
C GLU A 15 39.88 -6.89 3.24
N GLU A 16 39.01 -5.91 3.05
CA GLU A 16 37.90 -5.64 3.97
C GLU A 16 36.93 -6.83 4.06
N ARG A 17 36.53 -7.40 2.91
CA ARG A 17 35.69 -8.62 2.88
C ARG A 17 36.40 -9.82 3.51
N ALA A 18 37.70 -9.97 3.29
CA ALA A 18 38.47 -11.05 3.90
C ALA A 18 38.55 -10.91 5.43
N ALA A 19 38.75 -9.69 5.94
CA ALA A 19 38.75 -9.39 7.37
C ALA A 19 37.37 -9.66 8.00
N ALA A 20 36.28 -9.25 7.34
CA ALA A 20 34.92 -9.51 7.80
C ALA A 20 34.61 -11.02 7.86
N VAL A 21 35.03 -11.80 6.85
CA VAL A 21 34.85 -13.26 6.85
C VAL A 21 35.71 -13.93 7.94
N ALA A 22 36.94 -13.46 8.15
CA ALA A 22 37.81 -14.00 9.20
C ALA A 22 37.23 -13.74 10.60
N ALA A 23 36.71 -12.54 10.87
CA ALA A 23 36.04 -12.20 12.12
C ALA A 23 34.82 -13.11 12.35
N ALA A 24 33.98 -13.30 11.33
CA ALA A 24 32.81 -14.18 11.40
C ALA A 24 33.17 -15.66 11.67
N LEU A 25 34.32 -16.13 11.17
CA LEU A 25 34.82 -17.49 11.44
C LEU A 25 35.31 -17.65 12.88
N VAL A 26 35.96 -16.63 13.44
CA VAL A 26 36.43 -16.65 14.84
C VAL A 26 35.25 -16.65 15.81
N ASP A 27 34.24 -15.81 15.57
CA ASP A 27 33.01 -15.79 16.36
C ASP A 27 32.24 -17.11 16.25
N GLY A 28 32.15 -17.66 15.03
CA GLY A 28 31.56 -18.98 14.80
C GLY A 28 32.31 -20.12 15.51
N ALA A 29 33.66 -20.05 15.57
CA ALA A 29 34.47 -21.03 16.28
C ALA A 29 34.27 -20.96 17.81
N ALA A 30 34.08 -19.77 18.37
CA ALA A 30 33.78 -19.59 19.79
C ALA A 30 32.40 -20.18 20.15
N GLU A 31 31.37 -19.93 19.33
CA GLU A 31 30.05 -20.56 19.51
C GLU A 31 30.09 -22.08 19.33
N ALA A 32 30.82 -22.60 18.34
CA ALA A 32 30.97 -24.03 18.13
C ALA A 32 31.68 -24.73 19.32
N ARG A 33 32.66 -24.07 19.93
CA ARG A 33 33.31 -24.56 21.18
C ARG A 33 32.33 -24.58 22.35
N LYS A 34 31.48 -23.55 22.51
CA LYS A 34 30.44 -23.53 23.55
C LYS A 34 29.37 -24.61 23.31
N ALA A 35 28.93 -24.82 22.07
CA ALA A 35 27.97 -25.86 21.72
C ALA A 35 28.52 -27.28 21.96
N ARG A 36 29.80 -27.54 21.64
CA ARG A 36 30.49 -28.80 21.97
C ARG A 36 30.58 -29.04 23.47
N LYS A 37 30.90 -28.01 24.27
CA LYS A 37 30.90 -28.13 25.73
C LYS A 37 29.51 -28.46 26.30
N ALA A 38 28.45 -28.04 25.61
CA ALA A 38 27.07 -28.36 25.96
C ALA A 38 26.56 -29.69 25.38
N GLY A 39 27.43 -30.52 24.78
CA GLY A 39 27.07 -31.83 24.22
C GLY A 39 26.22 -31.79 22.94
N LYS A 40 25.98 -30.60 22.36
CA LYS A 40 25.22 -30.46 21.11
C LYS A 40 26.17 -30.52 19.91
N GLN A 41 25.89 -31.41 18.95
CA GLN A 41 26.61 -31.42 17.68
C GLN A 41 26.29 -30.13 16.92
N ALA A 42 27.29 -29.25 16.80
CA ALA A 42 27.19 -28.05 15.99
C ALA A 42 27.21 -28.43 14.50
N ASP A 43 26.15 -28.07 13.77
CA ASP A 43 26.10 -28.24 12.31
C ASP A 43 27.04 -27.22 11.62
N LEU A 44 28.32 -27.59 11.55
CA LEU A 44 29.37 -26.82 10.90
C LEU A 44 29.07 -26.57 9.41
N ARG A 45 28.35 -27.49 8.75
CA ARG A 45 27.97 -27.34 7.34
C ARG A 45 26.93 -26.24 7.15
N GLY A 46 25.93 -26.20 8.03
CA GLY A 46 24.94 -25.13 8.09
C GLY A 46 25.56 -23.75 8.32
N MET A 47 26.52 -23.65 9.26
CA MET A 47 27.22 -22.39 9.55
C MET A 47 28.06 -21.88 8.38
N VAL A 48 28.82 -22.76 7.71
CA VAL A 48 29.62 -22.37 6.54
C VAL A 48 28.72 -21.95 5.37
N ARG A 49 27.57 -22.61 5.18
CA ARG A 49 26.59 -22.25 4.13
C ARG A 49 25.91 -20.91 4.42
N ALA A 50 25.59 -20.62 5.69
CA ALA A 50 25.07 -19.32 6.12
C ALA A 50 26.11 -18.20 5.92
N ALA A 51 27.37 -18.44 6.28
CA ALA A 51 28.46 -17.49 6.06
C ALA A 51 28.70 -17.23 4.56
N ARG A 52 28.65 -18.27 3.72
CA ARG A 52 28.82 -18.14 2.26
C ARG A 52 27.68 -17.39 1.56
N THR A 53 26.48 -17.46 2.10
CA THR A 53 25.31 -16.79 1.49
C THR A 53 25.19 -15.33 1.89
N GLY A 54 25.97 -14.86 2.89
CA GLY A 54 25.92 -13.48 3.38
C GLY A 54 24.56 -13.08 3.96
N LYS A 55 23.65 -14.04 4.15
CA LYS A 55 22.31 -13.77 4.69
C LYS A 55 22.44 -13.69 6.22
N PRO A 56 22.11 -12.54 6.82
CA PRO A 56 22.20 -12.39 8.27
C PRO A 56 21.27 -13.39 8.98
N ARG A 57 21.62 -13.76 10.21
CA ARG A 57 20.79 -14.67 11.03
C ARG A 57 19.37 -14.08 11.15
N PRO A 58 18.31 -14.91 11.10
CA PRO A 58 16.93 -14.44 11.32
C PRO A 58 16.86 -13.63 12.62
N GLY A 59 16.35 -12.39 12.55
CA GLY A 59 16.29 -11.50 13.72
C GLY A 59 17.54 -10.66 14.00
N TYR A 60 18.54 -10.67 13.10
CA TYR A 60 19.71 -9.78 13.16
C TYR A 60 19.91 -9.06 11.82
N ASN A 61 20.36 -7.80 11.85
CA ASN A 61 20.72 -7.06 10.63
C ASN A 61 22.13 -7.46 10.14
N VAL A 62 22.53 -6.98 8.95
CA VAL A 62 23.87 -7.23 8.38
C VAL A 62 25.00 -6.72 9.30
N ALA A 63 24.71 -5.72 10.14
CA ALA A 63 25.62 -5.18 11.15
C ALA A 63 25.59 -5.94 12.49
N GLY A 64 24.97 -7.13 12.56
CA GLY A 64 24.92 -7.97 13.76
C GLY A 64 24.08 -7.41 14.91
N LYS A 65 23.35 -6.30 14.71
CA LYS A 65 22.42 -5.77 15.71
C LYS A 65 21.13 -6.60 15.68
N ARG A 66 20.70 -7.03 16.87
CA ARG A 66 19.39 -7.67 17.05
C ARG A 66 18.33 -6.74 16.49
N LEU A 67 17.57 -7.20 15.50
CA LEU A 67 16.45 -6.48 14.96
C LEU A 67 15.42 -6.37 16.10
N ARG A 68 15.38 -5.21 16.77
CA ARG A 68 14.34 -4.85 17.77
C ARG A 68 12.98 -5.20 17.15
N ASP A 69 12.17 -5.94 17.91
CA ASP A 69 10.96 -6.65 17.47
C ASP A 69 10.37 -6.15 16.16
N LEU A 70 10.84 -6.76 15.06
CA LEU A 70 10.29 -6.54 13.73
C LEU A 70 8.80 -6.88 13.70
N TRP A 71 8.34 -7.73 14.60
CA TRP A 71 6.95 -8.13 14.67
C TRP A 71 5.98 -6.94 14.78
N LEU A 72 6.24 -5.94 15.63
CA LEU A 72 5.36 -4.76 15.71
C LEU A 72 5.39 -3.95 14.42
N ARG A 73 6.57 -3.80 13.81
CA ARG A 73 6.73 -3.07 12.55
C ARG A 73 6.09 -3.81 11.38
N ASP A 74 6.18 -5.13 11.34
CA ASP A 74 5.60 -6.00 10.33
C ASP A 74 4.08 -6.08 10.49
N LEU A 75 3.60 -6.14 11.74
CA LEU A 75 2.17 -6.06 12.06
C LEU A 75 1.60 -4.71 11.62
N LEU A 76 2.23 -3.60 12.01
CA LEU A 76 1.85 -2.25 11.57
C LEU A 76 1.91 -2.14 10.03
N ASN A 77 2.96 -2.65 9.41
CA ASN A 77 3.12 -2.62 7.95
C ASN A 77 2.04 -3.39 7.21
N ASP A 78 1.66 -4.58 7.68
CA ASP A 78 0.68 -5.42 6.99
C ASP A 78 -0.77 -4.96 7.29
N TRP A 79 -1.06 -4.62 8.56
CA TRP A 79 -2.39 -4.13 8.96
C TRP A 79 -2.67 -2.71 8.49
N PHE A 80 -1.84 -1.72 8.88
CA PHE A 80 -2.06 -0.32 8.47
C PHE A 80 -1.64 -0.07 7.02
N GLY A 81 -0.90 -0.99 6.39
CA GLY A 81 -0.60 -0.94 4.97
C GLY A 81 -1.73 -1.49 4.10
N ARG A 82 -1.50 -2.69 3.58
CA ARG A 82 -2.34 -3.30 2.54
C ARG A 82 -3.74 -3.62 3.04
N ARG A 83 -3.87 -4.20 4.25
CA ARG A 83 -5.18 -4.65 4.76
C ARG A 83 -6.13 -3.50 5.02
N LEU A 84 -5.64 -2.42 5.65
CA LEU A 84 -6.44 -1.21 5.88
C LEU A 84 -6.93 -0.60 4.55
N ARG A 85 -6.03 -0.38 3.59
CA ARG A 85 -6.40 0.17 2.28
C ARG A 85 -7.37 -0.74 1.52
N PHE A 86 -7.16 -2.05 1.58
CA PHE A 86 -8.06 -3.02 0.96
C PHE A 86 -9.44 -3.02 1.61
N GLY A 87 -9.50 -3.07 2.95
CA GLY A 87 -10.75 -3.05 3.70
C GLY A 87 -11.55 -1.76 3.50
N LEU A 88 -10.88 -0.60 3.58
CA LEU A 88 -11.50 0.69 3.29
C LEU A 88 -11.94 0.81 1.83
N GLY A 89 -11.09 0.39 0.89
CA GLY A 89 -11.42 0.40 -0.54
C GLY A 89 -12.63 -0.49 -0.86
N ALA A 90 -12.69 -1.69 -0.29
CA ALA A 90 -13.81 -2.61 -0.46
C ALA A 90 -15.10 -2.05 0.15
N LEU A 91 -15.03 -1.49 1.36
CA LEU A 91 -16.18 -0.88 2.03
C LEU A 91 -16.72 0.31 1.23
N LEU A 92 -15.83 1.19 0.77
CA LEU A 92 -16.20 2.38 0.00
C LEU A 92 -16.77 1.99 -1.38
N LEU A 93 -16.18 0.98 -2.03
CA LEU A 93 -16.69 0.44 -3.29
C LEU A 93 -18.07 -0.20 -3.10
N ALA A 94 -18.27 -1.00 -2.05
CA ALA A 94 -19.56 -1.62 -1.76
C ALA A 94 -20.64 -0.56 -1.45
N ALA A 95 -20.32 0.46 -0.65
CA ALA A 95 -21.23 1.57 -0.38
C ALA A 95 -21.58 2.33 -1.67
N GLY A 96 -20.58 2.57 -2.53
CA GLY A 96 -20.77 3.18 -3.83
C GLY A 96 -21.66 2.38 -4.77
N LEU A 97 -21.44 1.07 -4.88
CA LEU A 97 -22.27 0.17 -5.68
C LEU A 97 -23.70 0.09 -5.16
N GLN A 98 -23.87 0.05 -3.84
CA GLN A 98 -25.19 0.09 -3.21
C GLN A 98 -25.92 1.41 -3.53
N TRP A 99 -25.22 2.54 -3.48
CA TRP A 99 -25.77 3.84 -3.88
C TRP A 99 -26.18 3.84 -5.36
N MET A 100 -25.35 3.29 -6.25
CA MET A 100 -25.68 3.17 -7.68
C MET A 100 -26.91 2.29 -7.92
N PHE A 101 -27.04 1.20 -7.15
CA PHE A 101 -28.21 0.32 -7.21
C PHE A 101 -29.48 1.05 -6.76
N GLN A 102 -29.44 1.80 -5.65
CA GLN A 102 -30.57 2.57 -5.14
C GLN A 102 -31.04 3.67 -6.10
N ASN A 103 -30.11 4.28 -6.83
CA ASN A 103 -30.40 5.32 -7.81
C ASN A 103 -30.66 4.76 -9.23
N GLN A 104 -30.82 3.43 -9.38
CA GLN A 104 -31.10 2.76 -10.65
C GLN A 104 -30.09 3.13 -11.75
N LEU A 105 -28.84 3.40 -11.37
CA LEU A 105 -27.75 3.73 -12.30
C LEU A 105 -27.24 2.51 -13.06
N LEU A 106 -27.52 1.32 -12.55
CA LEU A 106 -27.12 0.04 -13.14
C LEU A 106 -28.19 -0.58 -14.04
N THR A 107 -29.34 0.08 -14.23
CA THR A 107 -30.42 -0.43 -15.09
C THR A 107 -30.12 -0.09 -16.55
N ASP A 108 -30.37 -1.04 -17.47
CA ASP A 108 -30.13 -0.85 -18.92
C ASP A 108 -30.88 0.35 -19.53
N LYS A 109 -31.94 0.81 -18.88
CA LYS A 109 -32.76 1.96 -19.30
C LYS A 109 -32.15 3.31 -18.89
N ASN A 110 -31.05 3.32 -18.14
CA ASN A 110 -30.46 4.56 -17.67
C ASN A 110 -29.75 5.28 -18.83
N PRO A 111 -30.06 6.56 -19.11
CA PRO A 111 -29.46 7.31 -20.21
C PRO A 111 -27.93 7.43 -20.09
N ILE A 112 -27.39 7.38 -18.88
CA ILE A 112 -25.95 7.46 -18.62
C ILE A 112 -25.25 6.18 -19.13
N VAL A 113 -25.86 5.01 -18.93
CA VAL A 113 -25.30 3.74 -19.44
C VAL A 113 -25.26 3.76 -20.96
N GLU A 114 -26.30 4.32 -21.59
CA GLU A 114 -26.35 4.46 -23.06
C GLU A 114 -25.32 5.48 -23.59
N GLN A 115 -25.11 6.59 -22.86
CA GLN A 115 -24.04 7.55 -23.18
C GLN A 115 -22.65 6.90 -23.10
N VAL A 116 -22.40 6.06 -22.08
CA VAL A 116 -21.12 5.33 -21.99
C VAL A 116 -20.98 4.31 -23.11
N ARG A 117 -22.05 3.55 -23.44
CA ARG A 117 -22.06 2.57 -24.54
C ARG A 117 -21.82 3.22 -25.90
N SER A 118 -22.36 4.40 -26.12
CA SER A 118 -22.18 5.19 -27.36
C SER A 118 -20.85 5.96 -27.42
N GLY A 119 -19.97 5.80 -26.41
CA GLY A 119 -18.67 6.46 -26.37
C GLY A 119 -18.70 7.93 -25.95
N GLN A 120 -19.86 8.46 -25.52
CA GLN A 120 -20.02 9.82 -25.00
C GLN A 120 -19.58 9.92 -23.53
N VAL A 121 -18.37 9.44 -23.23
CA VAL A 121 -17.85 9.33 -21.85
C VAL A 121 -17.80 10.68 -21.16
N VAL A 122 -17.42 11.75 -21.87
CA VAL A 122 -17.32 13.10 -21.28
C VAL A 122 -18.68 13.57 -20.77
N LEU A 123 -19.73 13.40 -21.59
CA LEU A 123 -21.11 13.78 -21.24
C LEU A 123 -21.65 12.94 -20.08
N ALA A 124 -21.36 11.64 -20.08
CA ALA A 124 -21.75 10.75 -19.00
C ALA A 124 -21.08 11.16 -17.67
N VAL A 125 -19.78 11.47 -17.71
CA VAL A 125 -19.04 11.87 -16.51
C VAL A 125 -19.51 13.23 -16.01
N THR A 126 -19.76 14.23 -16.88
CA THR A 126 -20.28 15.53 -16.44
C THR A 126 -21.68 15.42 -15.84
N THR A 127 -22.56 14.58 -16.41
CA THR A 127 -23.90 14.34 -15.86
C THR A 127 -23.82 13.68 -14.48
N LEU A 128 -22.90 12.73 -14.31
CA LEU A 128 -22.67 12.06 -13.04
C LEU A 128 -22.03 12.97 -11.98
N SER A 129 -21.30 14.01 -12.41
CA SER A 129 -20.50 14.94 -11.57
C SER A 129 -21.32 15.75 -10.59
N GLU A 130 -22.58 15.98 -10.89
CA GLU A 130 -23.52 16.65 -10.00
C GLU A 130 -24.18 15.63 -9.05
N PRO A 131 -24.60 16.05 -7.84
CA PRO A 131 -25.40 15.22 -6.95
C PRO A 131 -26.75 14.91 -7.63
N THR A 132 -26.74 13.88 -8.46
CA THR A 132 -27.83 13.49 -9.37
C THR A 132 -28.78 12.51 -8.72
N GLY A 133 -28.45 12.01 -7.53
CA GLY A 133 -29.18 10.96 -6.85
C GLY A 133 -29.58 11.33 -5.42
N LYS A 134 -30.44 10.48 -4.86
CA LYS A 134 -30.68 10.48 -3.42
C LYS A 134 -29.40 9.99 -2.72
N PRO A 135 -29.05 10.57 -1.57
CA PRO A 135 -27.93 10.07 -0.77
C PRO A 135 -28.16 8.61 -0.37
N LEU A 136 -27.07 7.89 -0.09
CA LEU A 136 -27.12 6.46 0.23
C LEU A 136 -28.08 6.19 1.41
N GLY A 137 -29.14 5.41 1.19
CA GLY A 137 -30.05 5.01 2.25
C GLY A 137 -29.62 3.69 2.86
N VAL A 138 -29.17 3.66 4.12
CA VAL A 138 -28.91 2.39 4.83
C VAL A 138 -29.80 2.28 6.06
N ALA A 139 -30.56 1.19 6.15
CA ALA A 139 -31.44 0.94 7.30
C ALA A 139 -30.61 0.91 8.60
N GLY A 140 -30.98 1.76 9.56
CA GLY A 140 -30.34 1.86 10.87
C GLY A 140 -29.14 2.81 10.97
N LEU A 141 -28.70 3.43 9.88
CA LEU A 141 -27.67 4.47 9.91
C LEU A 141 -28.32 5.87 9.83
N PRO A 142 -27.81 6.87 10.57
CA PRO A 142 -28.27 8.25 10.44
C PRO A 142 -27.90 8.82 9.06
N ALA A 143 -28.68 9.79 8.57
CA ALA A 143 -28.49 10.39 7.24
C ALA A 143 -27.14 11.13 7.08
N LYS A 144 -26.67 11.78 8.14
CA LYS A 144 -25.44 12.62 8.09
C LYS A 144 -24.20 11.92 7.50
N PRO A 145 -23.79 10.71 7.95
CA PRO A 145 -22.64 10.01 7.36
C PRO A 145 -22.89 9.49 5.95
N THR A 146 -24.16 9.23 5.58
CA THR A 146 -24.50 8.72 4.26
C THR A 146 -24.63 9.82 3.21
N ASP A 147 -24.85 11.07 3.63
CA ASP A 147 -24.91 12.24 2.74
C ASP A 147 -23.59 12.47 1.99
N VAL A 148 -22.47 11.98 2.52
CA VAL A 148 -21.16 12.05 1.86
C VAL A 148 -21.05 11.07 0.68
N VAL A 149 -21.94 10.06 0.63
CA VAL A 149 -22.05 9.07 -0.45
C VAL A 149 -23.29 9.41 -1.27
N ASP A 150 -23.20 10.51 -2.01
CA ASP A 150 -24.25 11.04 -2.87
C ASP A 150 -23.92 10.97 -4.37
N SER A 151 -22.73 10.45 -4.71
CA SER A 151 -22.25 10.40 -6.08
C SER A 151 -21.27 9.26 -6.36
N TYR A 152 -20.95 9.04 -7.64
CA TYR A 152 -19.98 8.06 -8.15
C TYR A 152 -18.53 8.25 -7.66
N ARG A 153 -18.25 9.31 -6.91
CA ARG A 153 -16.93 9.55 -6.29
C ARG A 153 -16.55 8.43 -5.32
N ALA A 154 -17.50 7.93 -4.54
CA ALA A 154 -17.27 6.83 -3.59
C ALA A 154 -16.80 5.53 -4.25
N PRO A 155 -17.51 4.96 -5.26
CA PRO A 155 -17.05 3.74 -5.91
C PRO A 155 -15.71 3.93 -6.65
N ILE A 156 -15.47 5.08 -7.30
CA ILE A 156 -14.18 5.35 -7.96
C ILE A 156 -13.04 5.41 -6.93
N ALA A 157 -13.20 6.19 -5.86
CA ALA A 157 -12.19 6.26 -4.80
C ALA A 157 -11.96 4.90 -4.13
N GLY A 158 -13.02 4.09 -3.97
CA GLY A 158 -12.94 2.73 -3.44
C GLY A 158 -12.13 1.81 -4.35
N ALA A 159 -12.40 1.85 -5.65
CA ALA A 159 -11.62 1.15 -6.65
C ALA A 159 -10.15 1.60 -6.64
N CYS A 160 -9.87 2.91 -6.63
CA CYS A 160 -8.51 3.43 -6.56
C CYS A 160 -7.75 2.97 -5.30
N LEU A 161 -8.43 2.90 -4.14
CA LEU A 161 -7.87 2.35 -2.91
C LEU A 161 -7.55 0.86 -3.04
N LEU A 162 -8.46 0.07 -3.63
CA LEU A 162 -8.22 -1.36 -3.89
C LEU A 162 -7.02 -1.56 -4.82
N PHE A 163 -6.97 -0.82 -5.92
CA PHE A 163 -5.82 -0.82 -6.83
C PHE A 163 -4.53 -0.44 -6.09
N SER A 164 -4.55 0.63 -5.29
CA SER A 164 -3.39 1.02 -4.48
C SER A 164 -2.97 -0.09 -3.51
N ALA A 165 -3.92 -0.77 -2.86
CA ALA A 165 -3.63 -1.86 -1.94
C ALA A 165 -2.95 -3.05 -2.62
N VAL A 166 -3.31 -3.36 -3.87
CA VAL A 166 -2.72 -4.45 -4.65
C VAL A 166 -1.32 -4.08 -5.16
N PHE A 167 -1.12 -2.86 -5.67
CA PHE A 167 0.10 -2.48 -6.38
C PHE A 167 1.15 -1.76 -5.54
N VAL A 168 0.77 -1.16 -4.40
CA VAL A 168 1.67 -0.36 -3.56
C VAL A 168 1.83 -0.99 -2.18
N PHE A 169 3.04 -1.41 -1.84
CA PHE A 169 3.35 -2.04 -0.55
C PHE A 169 3.81 -1.01 0.50
N GLY A 170 3.58 -1.30 1.78
CA GLY A 170 3.98 -0.47 2.92
C GLY A 170 2.87 0.38 3.53
N TRP A 171 3.03 0.75 4.80
CA TRP A 171 2.07 1.58 5.56
C TRP A 171 2.15 3.07 5.24
N ARG A 172 3.32 3.56 4.84
CA ARG A 172 3.53 5.00 4.51
C ARG A 172 2.63 5.44 3.37
N ALA A 173 2.45 4.57 2.37
CA ALA A 173 1.52 4.77 1.27
C ALA A 173 0.04 4.83 1.70
N SER A 174 -0.33 4.29 2.86
CA SER A 174 -1.70 4.35 3.37
C SER A 174 -2.10 5.74 3.83
N VAL A 175 -1.17 6.54 4.35
CA VAL A 175 -1.46 7.90 4.83
C VAL A 175 -2.02 8.79 3.71
N PRO A 176 -1.32 8.99 2.57
CA PRO A 176 -1.87 9.77 1.46
C PRO A 176 -3.06 9.07 0.80
N ALA A 177 -3.11 7.73 0.79
CA ALA A 177 -4.24 7.02 0.20
C ALA A 177 -5.54 7.23 0.97
N VAL A 178 -5.51 7.13 2.30
CA VAL A 178 -6.69 7.38 3.13
C VAL A 178 -7.09 8.85 3.06
N ALA A 179 -6.14 9.78 3.17
CA ALA A 179 -6.42 11.20 2.98
C ALA A 179 -7.01 11.49 1.59
N GLY A 180 -6.50 10.85 0.54
CA GLY A 180 -6.98 11.01 -0.83
C GLY A 180 -8.38 10.47 -1.02
N ALA A 181 -8.73 9.36 -0.36
CA ALA A 181 -10.10 8.85 -0.37
C ALA A 181 -11.07 9.79 0.35
N VAL A 182 -10.66 10.37 1.49
CA VAL A 182 -11.44 11.39 2.20
C VAL A 182 -11.64 12.62 1.31
N VAL A 183 -10.58 13.12 0.66
CA VAL A 183 -10.68 14.27 -0.25
C VAL A 183 -11.59 13.94 -1.44
N ALA A 184 -11.46 12.77 -2.06
CA ALA A 184 -12.29 12.38 -3.21
C ALA A 184 -13.79 12.33 -2.86
N VAL A 185 -14.14 11.80 -1.69
CA VAL A 185 -15.53 11.54 -1.31
C VAL A 185 -16.15 12.72 -0.53
N ALA A 186 -15.43 13.29 0.43
CA ALA A 186 -15.93 14.38 1.26
C ALA A 186 -15.52 15.79 0.78
N GLY A 187 -14.64 15.91 -0.22
CA GLY A 187 -14.06 17.20 -0.65
C GLY A 187 -15.06 18.34 -0.90
N PRO A 188 -16.19 18.12 -1.61
CA PRO A 188 -17.22 19.16 -1.79
C PRO A 188 -17.86 19.60 -0.47
N ALA A 189 -18.14 18.66 0.43
CA ALA A 189 -18.67 18.98 1.77
C ALA A 189 -17.64 19.69 2.65
N LEU A 190 -16.35 19.53 2.36
CA LEU A 190 -15.24 20.22 3.03
C LEU A 190 -14.94 21.61 2.42
N GLY A 191 -15.75 22.08 1.46
CA GLY A 191 -15.63 23.41 0.87
C GLY A 191 -14.66 23.50 -0.31
N ALA A 192 -14.55 22.44 -1.13
CA ALA A 192 -13.81 22.54 -2.39
C ALA A 192 -14.35 23.70 -3.24
N PRO A 193 -13.47 24.59 -3.76
CA PRO A 193 -13.90 25.78 -4.46
C PRO A 193 -14.57 25.44 -5.79
N ASP A 194 -15.63 26.16 -6.12
CA ASP A 194 -16.19 26.15 -7.47
C ASP A 194 -15.34 27.04 -8.36
N THR A 195 -14.77 26.45 -9.40
CA THR A 195 -13.90 27.15 -10.36
C THR A 195 -14.65 27.57 -11.63
N GLY A 196 -15.94 27.25 -11.75
CA GLY A 196 -16.77 27.47 -12.94
C GLY A 196 -16.43 26.58 -14.15
N VAL A 197 -15.19 26.10 -14.25
CA VAL A 197 -14.74 25.19 -15.32
C VAL A 197 -14.92 23.72 -14.93
N MET A 198 -14.72 23.40 -13.64
CA MET A 198 -14.90 22.05 -13.10
C MET A 198 -15.75 22.11 -11.84
N SER A 199 -16.68 21.17 -11.72
CA SER A 199 -17.46 21.03 -10.49
C SER A 199 -16.55 20.72 -9.30
N PRO A 200 -16.91 21.19 -8.09
CA PRO A 200 -16.16 20.86 -6.87
C PRO A 200 -15.97 19.35 -6.65
N GLY A 201 -16.95 18.55 -7.08
CA GLY A 201 -16.91 17.09 -7.05
C GLY A 201 -15.81 16.49 -7.92
N MET A 202 -15.70 16.94 -9.18
CA MET A 202 -14.65 16.49 -10.08
C MET A 202 -13.26 16.91 -9.61
N LEU A 203 -13.12 18.15 -9.13
CA LEU A 203 -11.86 18.66 -8.61
C LEU A 203 -11.38 17.82 -7.42
N SER A 204 -12.29 17.56 -6.47
CA SER A 204 -12.05 16.74 -5.29
C SER A 204 -11.69 15.30 -5.66
N LEU A 205 -12.43 14.69 -6.59
CA LEU A 205 -12.16 13.34 -7.08
C LEU A 205 -10.79 13.24 -7.75
N GLY A 206 -10.44 14.21 -8.61
CA GLY A 206 -9.15 14.26 -9.29
C GLY A 206 -8.00 14.41 -8.30
N ALA A 207 -8.08 15.38 -7.40
CA ALA A 207 -7.08 15.61 -6.35
C ALA A 207 -6.92 14.39 -5.44
N GLY A 208 -8.03 13.80 -4.99
CA GLY A 208 -8.02 12.60 -4.15
C GLY A 208 -7.44 11.37 -4.85
N THR A 209 -7.79 11.16 -6.12
CA THR A 209 -7.23 10.06 -6.95
C THR A 209 -5.72 10.22 -7.15
N LEU A 210 -5.26 11.43 -7.44
CA LEU A 210 -3.83 11.74 -7.53
C LEU A 210 -3.12 11.45 -6.20
N LEU A 211 -3.72 11.84 -5.07
CA LEU A 211 -3.13 11.58 -3.76
C LEU A 211 -3.06 10.07 -3.44
N ILE A 212 -4.09 9.30 -3.81
CA ILE A 212 -4.10 7.84 -3.65
C ILE A 212 -3.02 7.16 -4.49
N LEU A 213 -2.96 7.48 -5.79
CA LEU A 213 -2.12 6.76 -6.73
C LEU A 213 -0.68 7.29 -6.73
N VAL A 214 -0.50 8.60 -6.92
CA VAL A 214 0.82 9.25 -7.01
C VAL A 214 1.43 9.39 -5.62
N GLY A 215 0.65 9.90 -4.65
CA GLY A 215 1.12 10.03 -3.27
C GLY A 215 1.50 8.68 -2.65
N GLY A 216 0.64 7.67 -2.86
CA GLY A 216 0.93 6.29 -2.47
C GLY A 216 2.22 5.75 -3.13
N TRP A 217 2.38 5.96 -4.44
CA TRP A 217 3.55 5.49 -5.17
C TRP A 217 4.85 6.16 -4.73
N LEU A 218 4.85 7.47 -4.49
CA LEU A 218 6.02 8.21 -4.01
C LEU A 218 6.47 7.76 -2.62
N LEU A 219 5.51 7.44 -1.74
CA LEU A 219 5.75 7.02 -0.35
C LEU A 219 5.89 5.50 -0.17
N ARG A 220 6.06 4.74 -1.25
CA ARG A 220 6.26 3.28 -1.19
C ARG A 220 7.61 2.85 -0.60
N LYS A 221 8.55 3.79 -0.42
CA LYS A 221 9.92 3.55 0.03
C LYS A 221 10.09 3.64 1.56
#